data_AF-A0A0N8H5A9-F1
#
_entry.id   AF-A0A0N8H5A9-F1
#
_cell.length_a   1.000
_cell.length_b   1.000
_cell.length_c   1.000
_cell.angle_alpha   90.00
_cell.angle_beta   90.00
_cell.angle_gamma   90.00
#
_symmetry.space_group_name_H-M   'P 1'
#
loop_
_entity.id
_entity.type
_entity.pdbx_description
1 polymer ?
#
loop_
_entity_poly.entity_id
_entity_poly.type
_entity_poly.pdbx_seq_one_letter_code
_entity_poly.pdbx_strand_id
1 'polypeptide(L)'
;MFNWAKQTLANVAGTQEPIYGPSAIKSVALEAEKTPYTELKRDDLKWLAMDSTSVETQVFYFFGENGQVALAQVIYSNVAGIRTTCQFNCKVFNTDPTKPHLWCSTPLKNVELSDDKSSFYADDCAVELSEDGTSYTIKSMNDERAIVNLKITRSTPGFQAGQSGKTLFGTDPANPWGTMRHAFWPRCTAEGTISVKEGPIDFKGRALFIHALQGMKPHHAAATWNFVDFQGPTYSAIMMAFTTPPSYGTTTVTVGGIVKDGEIIMAGCSNTATHTAVKGDTMNDWPEPTEVKFAWSGNTKDGRPVTAVAEGSLGERSDRVDVMAEVPGFVKKIVAGAAGTKPYIYQYHPKLALKLKIGEEAEIVEEGTMFTEATFISDPNSSE
;
A
#
# COMPACT_ATOMS: atom_id res chain seq x y z
N MET A 1 16.27 -24.67 -18.53
CA MET A 1 15.93 -24.32 -19.93
C MET A 1 14.43 -24.35 -20.24
N PHE A 2 13.66 -25.37 -19.81
CA PHE A 2 12.19 -25.39 -19.99
C PHE A 2 11.40 -24.32 -19.22
N ASN A 3 11.90 -23.85 -18.07
CA ASN A 3 11.21 -22.82 -17.26
C ASN A 3 11.27 -21.41 -17.87
N TRP A 4 12.33 -21.07 -18.61
CA TRP A 4 12.45 -19.76 -19.27
C TRP A 4 11.45 -19.58 -20.41
N ALA A 5 11.21 -20.63 -21.20
CA ALA A 5 10.18 -20.63 -22.24
C ALA A 5 8.75 -20.55 -21.66
N LYS A 6 8.48 -21.25 -20.55
CA LYS A 6 7.21 -21.15 -19.81
C LYS A 6 7.00 -19.76 -19.20
N GLN A 7 8.05 -19.17 -18.64
CA GLN A 7 8.04 -17.81 -18.11
C GLN A 7 7.78 -16.78 -19.21
N THR A 8 8.42 -16.94 -20.38
CA THR A 8 8.17 -16.06 -21.54
C THR A 8 6.73 -16.17 -22.03
N LEU A 9 6.17 -17.39 -22.06
CA LEU A 9 4.76 -17.63 -22.41
C LEU A 9 3.79 -17.04 -21.37
N ALA A 10 4.01 -17.20 -20.07
CA ALA A 10 3.19 -16.58 -19.01
C ALA A 10 3.29 -15.04 -19.01
N ASN A 11 4.48 -14.53 -19.33
CA ASN A 11 4.72 -13.09 -19.47
C ASN A 11 3.95 -12.49 -20.66
N VAL A 12 3.74 -13.25 -21.74
CA VAL A 12 3.07 -12.76 -22.96
C VAL A 12 1.58 -13.12 -23.04
N ALA A 13 1.16 -14.28 -22.53
CA ALA A 13 -0.17 -14.83 -22.75
C ALA A 13 -1.16 -14.68 -21.58
N GLY A 14 -0.71 -14.19 -20.41
CA GLY A 14 -1.56 -14.10 -19.22
C GLY A 14 -1.90 -15.46 -18.58
N THR A 15 -1.28 -16.55 -19.04
CA THR A 15 -1.48 -17.89 -18.48
C THR A 15 -0.98 -17.98 -17.03
N GLN A 16 -1.53 -18.91 -16.24
CA GLN A 16 -1.05 -19.22 -14.89
C GLN A 16 0.48 -19.35 -14.85
N GLU A 17 1.11 -18.73 -13.86
CA GLU A 17 2.54 -18.85 -13.58
C GLU A 17 2.90 -20.30 -13.23
N PRO A 18 4.04 -20.82 -13.70
CA PRO A 18 4.56 -22.10 -13.22
C PRO A 18 4.67 -22.14 -11.69
N ILE A 19 4.51 -23.32 -11.10
CA ILE A 19 4.80 -23.52 -9.68
C ILE A 19 6.32 -23.57 -9.49
N TYR A 20 6.90 -22.45 -9.04
CA TYR A 20 8.32 -22.33 -8.72
C TYR A 20 8.64 -22.80 -7.30
N GLY A 21 7.71 -22.58 -6.38
CA GLY A 21 7.83 -22.93 -4.95
C GLY A 21 8.40 -21.80 -4.09
N PRO A 22 8.42 -21.97 -2.76
CA PRO A 22 8.78 -20.94 -1.79
C PRO A 22 10.25 -20.51 -1.86
N SER A 23 11.13 -21.28 -2.50
CA SER A 23 12.52 -20.90 -2.74
C SER A 23 12.68 -19.82 -3.82
N ALA A 24 11.66 -19.59 -4.65
CA ALA A 24 11.65 -18.57 -5.69
C ALA A 24 11.15 -17.20 -5.21
N ILE A 25 10.91 -17.05 -3.90
CA ILE A 25 10.67 -15.77 -3.25
C ILE A 25 11.69 -15.59 -2.12
N LYS A 26 12.43 -14.48 -2.17
CA LYS A 26 13.32 -14.05 -1.10
C LYS A 26 12.66 -12.88 -0.38
N SER A 27 11.99 -13.18 0.74
CA SER A 27 11.34 -12.18 1.58
C SER A 27 12.35 -11.18 2.17
N VAL A 28 11.96 -9.90 2.23
CA VAL A 28 12.69 -8.86 2.98
C VAL A 28 12.85 -9.20 4.47
N ALA A 29 12.01 -10.10 5.01
CA ALA A 29 12.14 -10.60 6.37
C ALA A 29 13.52 -11.22 6.68
N LEU A 30 14.18 -11.82 5.68
CA LEU A 30 15.54 -12.36 5.83
C LEU A 30 16.59 -11.26 6.08
N GLU A 31 16.39 -10.06 5.52
CA GLU A 31 17.22 -8.91 5.86
C GLU A 31 16.87 -8.39 7.26
N ALA A 32 15.57 -8.40 7.60
CA ALA A 32 15.05 -7.93 8.87
C ALA A 32 15.56 -8.72 10.11
N GLU A 33 16.00 -9.97 9.93
CA GLU A 33 16.68 -10.74 10.98
C GLU A 33 17.95 -10.05 11.50
N LYS A 34 18.64 -9.31 10.65
CA LYS A 34 19.87 -8.57 11.00
C LYS A 34 19.64 -7.07 11.14
N THR A 35 18.78 -6.51 10.28
CA THR A 35 18.48 -5.09 10.21
C THR A 35 16.97 -4.93 10.17
N PRO A 36 16.28 -4.87 11.33
CA PRO A 36 14.81 -4.88 11.38
C PRO A 36 14.18 -3.87 10.43
N TYR A 37 14.75 -2.66 10.38
CA TYR A 37 14.35 -1.60 9.47
C TYR A 37 15.52 -0.66 9.18
N THR A 38 15.34 0.16 8.14
CA THR A 38 16.21 1.28 7.79
C THR A 38 15.39 2.56 7.76
N GLU A 39 15.88 3.61 8.44
CA GLU A 39 15.30 4.96 8.37
C GLU A 39 15.48 5.52 6.95
N LEU A 40 14.39 6.02 6.35
CA LEU A 40 14.39 6.53 4.98
C LEU A 40 15.15 7.85 4.87
N LYS A 41 16.04 7.91 3.88
CA LYS A 41 16.67 9.11 3.38
C LYS A 41 15.89 9.62 2.17
N ARG A 42 16.17 10.85 1.75
CA ARG A 42 15.58 11.45 0.55
C ARG A 42 15.81 10.59 -0.71
N ASP A 43 16.98 9.98 -0.84
CA ASP A 43 17.31 9.08 -1.96
C ASP A 43 16.43 7.82 -2.01
N ASP A 44 15.92 7.34 -0.87
CA ASP A 44 15.04 6.18 -0.80
C ASP A 44 13.62 6.46 -1.30
N LEU A 45 13.32 7.74 -1.58
CA LEU A 45 12.02 8.25 -2.05
C LEU A 45 12.01 8.56 -3.55
N LYS A 46 13.11 8.26 -4.24
CA LYS A 46 13.21 8.45 -5.68
C LYS A 46 12.34 7.45 -6.43
N TRP A 47 11.65 7.93 -7.46
CA TRP A 47 10.97 7.09 -8.43
C TRP A 47 11.99 6.20 -9.14
N LEU A 48 11.74 4.88 -9.14
CA LEU A 48 12.57 3.96 -9.90
C LEU A 48 12.27 4.07 -11.39
N ALA A 49 10.98 4.19 -11.73
CA ALA A 49 10.46 4.32 -13.08
C ALA A 49 11.01 3.23 -14.01
N MET A 50 10.73 1.97 -13.65
CA MET A 50 11.26 0.80 -14.34
C MET A 50 10.88 0.79 -15.84
N ASP A 51 11.80 0.28 -16.65
CA ASP A 51 11.60 -0.02 -18.07
C ASP A 51 10.92 -1.38 -18.30
N SER A 52 10.88 -2.24 -17.29
CA SER A 52 10.15 -3.51 -17.27
C SER A 52 8.73 -3.37 -16.72
N THR A 53 7.92 -4.44 -16.81
CA THR A 53 6.58 -4.46 -16.22
C THR A 53 6.61 -4.08 -14.74
N SER A 54 5.90 -3.02 -14.36
CA SER A 54 5.82 -2.57 -12.99
C SER A 54 4.60 -1.72 -12.69
N VAL A 55 4.26 -1.63 -11.42
CA VAL A 55 3.36 -0.62 -10.84
C VAL A 55 4.12 0.05 -9.71
N GLU A 56 4.47 1.32 -9.88
CA GLU A 56 5.08 2.15 -8.85
C GLU A 56 4.07 3.20 -8.41
N THR A 57 3.88 3.38 -7.10
CA THR A 57 2.88 4.30 -6.57
C THR A 57 3.44 5.15 -5.44
N GLN A 58 2.94 6.38 -5.40
CA GLN A 58 2.99 7.23 -4.22
C GLN A 58 1.54 7.45 -3.76
N VAL A 59 1.24 7.00 -2.55
CA VAL A 59 -0.11 7.02 -1.97
C VAL A 59 -0.10 7.86 -0.71
N PHE A 60 -1.05 8.78 -0.60
CA PHE A 60 -1.23 9.68 0.52
C PHE A 60 -2.63 9.47 1.09
N TYR A 61 -2.72 9.10 2.36
CA TYR A 61 -3.98 9.02 3.10
C TYR A 61 -4.10 10.23 4.02
N PHE A 62 -5.28 10.81 4.10
CA PHE A 62 -5.56 12.02 4.88
C PHE A 62 -6.71 11.77 5.85
N PHE A 63 -6.52 12.20 7.09
CA PHE A 63 -7.49 12.09 8.18
C PHE A 63 -7.72 13.49 8.74
N GLY A 64 -8.74 14.17 8.25
CA GLY A 64 -9.07 15.54 8.64
C GLY A 64 -9.60 15.61 10.07
N GLU A 65 -9.32 16.71 10.77
CA GLU A 65 -9.87 17.00 12.10
C GLU A 65 -11.42 17.09 12.08
N ASN A 66 -12.00 17.34 10.90
CA ASN A 66 -13.43 17.32 10.64
C ASN A 66 -14.03 15.90 10.49
N GLY A 67 -13.23 14.85 10.64
CA GLY A 67 -13.64 13.45 10.49
C GLY A 67 -13.69 12.95 9.05
N GLN A 68 -13.32 13.76 8.06
CA GLN A 68 -13.23 13.32 6.65
C GLN A 68 -11.98 12.46 6.44
N VAL A 69 -12.12 11.47 5.58
CA VAL A 69 -11.00 10.64 5.12
C VAL A 69 -10.86 10.76 3.62
N ALA A 70 -9.63 10.89 3.14
CA ALA A 70 -9.34 10.98 1.72
C ALA A 70 -8.06 10.23 1.33
N LEU A 71 -7.94 9.98 0.03
CA LEU A 71 -6.76 9.43 -0.61
C LEU A 71 -6.39 10.31 -1.81
N ALA A 72 -5.10 10.59 -1.97
CA ALA A 72 -4.51 11.06 -3.22
C ALA A 72 -3.40 10.08 -3.63
N GLN A 73 -3.33 9.74 -4.90
CA GLN A 73 -2.37 8.74 -5.38
C GLN A 73 -1.89 9.07 -6.78
N VAL A 74 -0.58 8.96 -6.98
CA VAL A 74 0.03 8.86 -8.31
C VAL A 74 0.37 7.40 -8.57
N ILE A 75 -0.02 6.91 -9.75
CA ILE A 75 0.38 5.60 -10.27
C ILE A 75 1.28 5.83 -11.48
N TYR A 76 2.48 5.24 -11.47
CA TYR A 76 3.37 5.10 -12.61
C TYR A 76 3.46 3.61 -12.97
N SER A 77 2.79 3.22 -14.05
CA SER A 77 2.75 1.82 -14.50
C SER A 77 3.49 1.66 -15.80
N ASN A 78 4.41 0.70 -15.86
CA ASN A 78 4.96 0.21 -17.11
C ASN A 78 4.27 -1.11 -17.46
N VAL A 79 3.54 -1.11 -18.57
CA VAL A 79 2.77 -2.28 -19.03
C VAL A 79 3.62 -3.05 -20.03
N ALA A 80 4.02 -4.26 -19.64
CA ALA A 80 4.77 -5.21 -20.47
C ALA A 80 6.15 -4.72 -20.96
N GLY A 81 6.71 -3.64 -20.41
CA GLY A 81 7.94 -3.02 -20.93
C GLY A 81 7.72 -2.19 -22.20
N ILE A 82 6.45 -2.00 -22.61
CA ILE A 82 6.09 -1.44 -23.92
C ILE A 82 5.51 -0.04 -23.77
N ARG A 83 4.75 0.20 -22.70
CA ARG A 83 4.02 1.45 -22.52
C ARG A 83 3.97 1.86 -21.07
N THR A 84 4.45 3.07 -20.80
CA THR A 84 4.17 3.76 -19.55
C THR A 84 2.78 4.38 -19.59
N THR A 85 2.02 4.20 -18.52
CA THR A 85 0.78 4.92 -18.25
C THR A 85 0.78 5.44 -16.83
N CYS A 86 0.34 6.68 -16.66
CA CYS A 86 0.24 7.29 -15.35
C CYS A 86 -1.18 7.75 -15.07
N GLN A 87 -1.57 7.73 -13.80
CA GLN A 87 -2.87 8.17 -13.33
C GLN A 87 -2.71 8.97 -12.05
N PHE A 88 -3.60 9.94 -11.86
CA PHE A 88 -3.83 10.57 -10.58
C PHE A 88 -5.21 10.14 -10.07
N ASN A 89 -5.23 9.55 -8.89
CA ASN A 89 -6.44 9.15 -8.21
C ASN A 89 -6.70 10.07 -7.02
N CYS A 90 -7.96 10.49 -6.87
CA CYS A 90 -8.43 11.24 -5.71
C CYS A 90 -9.72 10.60 -5.19
N LYS A 91 -9.74 10.26 -3.91
CA LYS A 91 -10.92 9.74 -3.22
C LYS A 91 -11.25 10.60 -2.02
N VAL A 92 -12.52 10.96 -1.86
CA VAL A 92 -13.04 11.48 -0.59
C VAL A 92 -14.17 10.55 -0.14
N PHE A 93 -13.98 9.92 1.02
CA PHE A 93 -14.97 9.02 1.59
C PHE A 93 -16.16 9.83 2.09
N ASN A 94 -17.36 9.39 1.73
CA ASN A 94 -18.58 10.01 2.20
C ASN A 94 -18.88 9.52 3.61
N THR A 95 -19.16 10.46 4.52
CA THR A 95 -19.57 10.13 5.89
C THR A 95 -21.02 9.67 5.97
N ASP A 96 -21.83 9.98 4.95
CA ASP A 96 -23.19 9.48 4.79
C ASP A 96 -23.17 8.21 3.93
N PRO A 97 -23.45 7.02 4.50
CA PRO A 97 -23.38 5.75 3.77
C PRO A 97 -24.44 5.64 2.67
N THR A 98 -25.42 6.55 2.62
CA THR A 98 -26.44 6.59 1.55
C THR A 98 -25.97 7.36 0.32
N LYS A 99 -24.82 8.04 0.39
CA LYS A 99 -24.26 8.84 -0.70
C LYS A 99 -22.98 8.20 -1.24
N PRO A 100 -22.74 8.29 -2.56
CA PRO A 100 -21.50 7.79 -3.13
C PRO A 100 -20.30 8.56 -2.60
N HIS A 101 -19.16 7.88 -2.53
CA HIS A 101 -17.87 8.52 -2.36
C HIS A 101 -17.52 9.35 -3.61
N LEU A 102 -16.74 10.40 -3.42
CA LEU A 102 -16.07 11.02 -4.56
C LEU A 102 -14.92 10.11 -4.96
N TRP A 103 -14.91 9.65 -6.21
CA TRP A 103 -13.84 8.87 -6.79
C TRP A 103 -13.47 9.43 -8.17
N CYS A 104 -12.23 9.90 -8.28
CA CYS A 104 -11.62 10.35 -9.52
C CYS A 104 -10.41 9.45 -9.81
N SER A 105 -10.35 8.88 -11.00
CA SER A 105 -9.20 8.13 -11.49
C SER A 105 -8.94 8.58 -12.93
N THR A 106 -7.99 9.52 -13.06
CA THR A 106 -7.84 10.29 -14.30
C THR A 106 -6.44 10.10 -14.86
N PRO A 107 -6.31 9.66 -16.14
CA PRO A 107 -5.02 9.53 -16.80
C PRO A 107 -4.24 10.85 -16.82
N LEU A 108 -2.93 10.76 -16.70
CA LEU A 108 -2.01 11.90 -16.77
C LEU A 108 -1.35 11.99 -18.14
N LYS A 109 -0.98 13.22 -18.55
CA LYS A 109 -0.32 13.54 -19.83
C LYS A 109 0.98 14.29 -19.59
N ASN A 110 1.89 14.22 -20.55
CA ASN A 110 3.21 14.89 -20.52
C ASN A 110 3.95 14.65 -19.19
N VAL A 111 4.00 13.38 -18.78
CA VAL A 111 4.60 12.97 -17.51
C VAL A 111 6.11 13.18 -17.55
N GLU A 112 6.63 13.81 -16.51
CA GLU A 112 8.04 14.05 -16.28
C GLU A 112 8.40 13.74 -14.82
N LEU A 113 9.61 13.25 -14.60
CA LEU A 113 10.20 13.15 -13.27
C LEU A 113 11.29 14.20 -13.16
N SER A 114 11.47 14.79 -11.98
CA SER A 114 12.61 15.68 -11.75
C SER A 114 13.94 14.99 -12.08
N ASP A 115 15.00 15.77 -12.35
CA ASP A 115 16.34 15.24 -12.67
C ASP A 115 16.85 14.22 -11.62
N ASP A 116 16.55 14.48 -10.34
CA ASP A 116 16.89 13.61 -9.24
C ASP A 116 15.86 12.51 -8.96
N LYS A 117 14.78 12.45 -9.74
CA LYS A 117 13.63 11.53 -9.65
C LYS A 117 12.89 11.58 -8.30
N SER A 118 13.00 12.66 -7.55
CA SER A 118 12.30 12.82 -6.26
C SER A 118 10.87 13.36 -6.40
N SER A 119 10.58 14.00 -7.54
CA SER A 119 9.31 14.69 -7.79
C SER A 119 8.70 14.24 -9.12
N PHE A 120 7.38 14.30 -9.19
CA PHE A 120 6.58 13.86 -10.32
C PHE A 120 5.76 15.04 -10.86
N TYR A 121 5.79 15.21 -12.18
CA TYR A 121 5.08 16.28 -12.89
C TYR A 121 4.28 15.70 -14.06
N ALA A 122 3.16 16.35 -14.37
CA ALA A 122 2.33 16.11 -15.54
C ALA A 122 1.50 17.37 -15.82
N ASP A 123 0.79 17.39 -16.95
CA ASP A 123 -0.23 18.42 -17.18
C ASP A 123 -1.21 18.45 -15.99
N ASP A 124 -1.42 19.65 -15.42
CA ASP A 124 -2.33 19.90 -14.30
C ASP A 124 -2.10 19.03 -13.06
N CYS A 125 -0.90 18.47 -12.86
CA CYS A 125 -0.57 17.64 -11.70
C CYS A 125 0.92 17.74 -11.31
N ALA A 126 1.19 17.93 -10.02
CA ALA A 126 2.53 17.93 -9.45
C ALA A 126 2.52 17.27 -8.06
N VAL A 127 3.47 16.36 -7.83
CA VAL A 127 3.78 15.77 -6.51
C VAL A 127 5.27 15.99 -6.25
N GLU A 128 5.57 16.89 -5.32
CA GLU A 128 6.91 17.45 -5.17
C GLU A 128 7.45 17.14 -3.78
N LEU A 129 8.61 16.49 -3.71
CA LEU A 129 9.35 16.27 -2.46
C LEU A 129 10.22 17.50 -2.17
N SER A 130 10.13 18.04 -0.96
CA SER A 130 10.97 19.16 -0.54
C SER A 130 12.47 18.83 -0.60
N GLU A 131 13.31 19.85 -0.78
CA GLU A 131 14.77 19.69 -0.88
C GLU A 131 15.39 18.96 0.33
N ASP A 132 14.86 19.22 1.53
CA ASP A 132 15.27 18.56 2.77
C ASP A 132 14.66 17.14 2.95
N GLY A 133 13.77 16.72 2.06
CA GLY A 133 13.12 15.40 2.07
C GLY A 133 12.14 15.20 3.23
N THR A 134 11.55 16.26 3.77
CA THR A 134 10.65 16.19 4.95
C THR A 134 9.17 16.41 4.65
N SER A 135 8.83 16.94 3.48
CA SER A 135 7.44 17.24 3.10
C SER A 135 7.16 16.97 1.64
N TYR A 136 5.89 16.68 1.33
CA TYR A 136 5.38 16.62 -0.04
C TYR A 136 4.32 17.70 -0.25
N THR A 137 4.35 18.37 -1.40
CA THR A 137 3.19 19.13 -1.91
C THR A 137 2.53 18.38 -3.05
N ILE A 138 1.21 18.29 -3.01
CA ILE A 138 0.38 17.52 -3.95
C ILE A 138 -0.65 18.48 -4.54
N LYS A 139 -0.50 18.78 -5.82
CA LYS A 139 -1.39 19.69 -6.56
C LYS A 139 -1.95 18.96 -7.76
N SER A 140 -3.25 19.01 -7.95
CA SER A 140 -3.89 18.43 -9.14
C SER A 140 -5.15 19.20 -9.50
N MET A 141 -5.26 19.61 -10.76
CA MET A 141 -6.49 20.07 -11.40
C MET A 141 -6.92 19.12 -12.52
N ASN A 142 -6.30 17.93 -12.60
CA ASN A 142 -6.51 16.97 -13.68
C ASN A 142 -7.97 16.45 -13.76
N ASP A 143 -8.74 16.57 -12.68
CA ASP A 143 -10.18 16.28 -12.67
C ASP A 143 -10.95 17.44 -12.04
N GLU A 144 -11.89 18.05 -12.79
CA GLU A 144 -12.68 19.20 -12.34
C GLU A 144 -13.58 18.89 -11.13
N ARG A 145 -13.85 17.59 -10.87
CA ARG A 145 -14.63 17.15 -9.71
C ARG A 145 -13.81 17.20 -8.42
N ALA A 146 -12.49 17.23 -8.51
CA ALA A 146 -11.56 17.19 -7.38
C ALA A 146 -10.29 17.99 -7.65
N ILE A 147 -10.29 19.27 -7.26
CA ILE A 147 -9.08 20.10 -7.30
C ILE A 147 -8.30 19.89 -5.99
N VAL A 148 -7.14 19.26 -6.10
CA VAL A 148 -6.28 18.90 -4.95
C VAL A 148 -5.22 19.96 -4.75
N ASN A 149 -5.09 20.47 -3.53
CA ASN A 149 -3.97 21.30 -3.08
C ASN A 149 -3.66 20.96 -1.62
N LEU A 150 -2.78 19.97 -1.44
CA LEU A 150 -2.45 19.39 -0.15
C LEU A 150 -0.95 19.45 0.10
N LYS A 151 -0.58 19.48 1.37
CA LYS A 151 0.80 19.29 1.81
C LYS A 151 0.82 18.34 2.99
N ILE A 152 1.80 17.43 3.00
CA ILE A 152 2.11 16.60 4.16
C ILE A 152 3.53 16.88 4.64
N THR A 153 3.75 16.85 5.96
CA THR A 153 5.08 16.95 6.57
C THR A 153 5.25 15.78 7.53
N ARG A 154 6.33 15.01 7.39
CA ARG A 154 6.57 13.86 8.27
C ARG A 154 6.78 14.34 9.71
N SER A 155 6.10 13.72 10.66
CA SER A 155 6.24 14.00 12.09
C SER A 155 7.28 13.08 12.76
N THR A 156 7.73 12.06 12.04
CA THR A 156 8.67 11.03 12.50
C THR A 156 9.53 10.57 11.31
N PRO A 157 10.72 9.99 11.52
CA PRO A 157 11.47 9.36 10.44
C PRO A 157 10.62 8.31 9.71
N GLY A 158 10.70 8.32 8.39
CA GLY A 158 10.12 7.25 7.58
C GLY A 158 10.96 5.97 7.69
N PHE A 159 10.40 4.82 7.33
CA PHE A 159 11.15 3.56 7.33
C PHE A 159 10.79 2.64 6.17
N GLN A 160 11.69 1.71 5.89
CA GLN A 160 11.43 0.46 5.18
C GLN A 160 11.93 -0.71 6.02
N ALA A 161 11.33 -1.89 5.88
CA ALA A 161 11.82 -3.09 6.55
C ALA A 161 13.14 -3.57 5.93
N GLY A 162 14.00 -4.23 6.70
CA GLY A 162 15.27 -4.71 6.18
C GLY A 162 16.24 -3.59 5.81
N GLN A 163 17.28 -3.94 5.06
CA GLN A 163 18.27 -3.00 4.55
C GLN A 163 17.77 -2.33 3.26
N SER A 164 17.20 -3.13 2.36
CA SER A 164 16.81 -2.69 1.01
C SER A 164 15.32 -2.36 0.87
N GLY A 165 14.47 -2.84 1.80
CA GLY A 165 13.02 -2.77 1.66
C GLY A 165 12.44 -3.76 0.64
N LYS A 166 13.26 -4.62 0.03
CA LYS A 166 12.87 -5.42 -1.15
C LYS A 166 12.66 -6.88 -0.81
N THR A 167 11.50 -7.38 -1.21
CA THR A 167 11.29 -8.81 -1.49
C THR A 167 11.62 -9.05 -2.97
N LEU A 168 12.32 -10.14 -3.26
CA LEU A 168 12.74 -10.51 -4.61
C LEU A 168 12.03 -11.79 -5.07
N PHE A 169 11.69 -11.83 -6.35
CA PHE A 169 11.09 -12.99 -7.01
C PHE A 169 12.05 -13.52 -8.07
N GLY A 170 12.32 -14.82 -8.05
CA GLY A 170 13.28 -15.45 -8.93
C GLY A 170 13.95 -16.67 -8.34
N THR A 171 14.30 -17.64 -9.19
CA THR A 171 15.17 -18.76 -8.82
C THR A 171 16.66 -18.38 -8.76
N ASP A 172 17.02 -17.22 -9.32
CA ASP A 172 18.35 -16.62 -9.22
C ASP A 172 18.25 -15.28 -8.48
N PRO A 173 18.63 -15.22 -7.19
CA PRO A 173 18.59 -13.98 -6.40
C PRO A 173 19.49 -12.87 -6.93
N ALA A 174 20.51 -13.17 -7.75
CA ALA A 174 21.36 -12.16 -8.38
C ALA A 174 20.67 -11.49 -9.57
N ASN A 175 19.70 -12.17 -10.20
CA ASN A 175 18.95 -11.69 -11.36
C ASN A 175 17.45 -11.93 -11.13
N PRO A 176 16.83 -11.25 -10.14
CA PRO A 176 15.41 -11.43 -9.86
C PRO A 176 14.58 -10.91 -11.04
N TRP A 177 13.50 -11.62 -11.36
CA TRP A 177 12.55 -11.19 -12.39
C TRP A 177 11.44 -10.29 -11.85
N GLY A 178 11.35 -10.16 -10.53
CA GLY A 178 10.36 -9.32 -9.88
C GLY A 178 10.84 -8.79 -8.53
N THR A 179 10.26 -7.67 -8.11
CA THR A 179 10.53 -7.08 -6.80
C THR A 179 9.26 -6.50 -6.18
N MET A 180 9.19 -6.51 -4.86
CA MET A 180 8.17 -5.82 -4.08
C MET A 180 8.85 -4.96 -3.02
N ARG A 181 8.44 -3.69 -2.90
CA ARG A 181 8.95 -2.77 -1.86
C ARG A 181 7.83 -1.87 -1.34
N HIS A 182 7.86 -1.61 -0.04
CA HIS A 182 7.07 -0.57 0.61
C HIS A 182 7.96 0.28 1.51
N ALA A 183 7.83 1.58 1.37
CA ALA A 183 8.47 2.59 2.21
C ALA A 183 7.40 3.51 2.79
N PHE A 184 7.49 3.80 4.09
CA PHE A 184 6.42 4.46 4.82
C PHE A 184 6.89 5.77 5.46
N TRP A 185 6.07 6.81 5.37
CA TRP A 185 6.00 7.86 6.38
C TRP A 185 4.73 7.64 7.22
N PRO A 186 4.83 6.85 8.30
CA PRO A 186 3.67 6.33 9.04
C PRO A 186 2.87 7.40 9.78
N ARG A 187 3.49 8.57 10.06
CA ARG A 187 2.86 9.67 10.77
C ARG A 187 3.32 11.00 10.20
N CYS A 188 2.37 11.72 9.62
CA CYS A 188 2.54 13.06 9.07
C CYS A 188 1.48 14.01 9.63
N THR A 189 1.76 15.31 9.54
CA THR A 189 0.73 16.36 9.58
C THR A 189 0.32 16.71 8.16
N ALA A 190 -0.97 16.93 7.94
CA ALA A 190 -1.53 17.38 6.67
C ALA A 190 -2.12 18.79 6.81
N GLU A 191 -2.05 19.55 5.72
CA GLU A 191 -2.71 20.84 5.55
C GLU A 191 -3.16 21.02 4.09
N GLY A 192 -4.13 21.89 3.85
CA GLY A 192 -4.66 22.19 2.52
C GLY A 192 -6.04 21.61 2.29
N THR A 193 -6.48 21.61 1.04
CA THR A 193 -7.88 21.33 0.67
C THR A 193 -8.01 20.42 -0.53
N ILE A 194 -9.11 19.68 -0.57
CA ILE A 194 -9.67 19.12 -1.81
C ILE A 194 -10.95 19.89 -2.10
N SER A 195 -10.97 20.62 -3.22
CA SER A 195 -12.16 21.37 -3.63
C SER A 195 -13.03 20.49 -4.52
N VAL A 196 -14.27 20.30 -4.06
CA VAL A 196 -15.32 19.52 -4.72
C VAL A 196 -16.50 20.42 -5.04
N LYS A 197 -17.54 19.89 -5.69
CA LYS A 197 -18.71 20.67 -6.11
C LYS A 197 -19.39 21.43 -4.96
N GLU A 198 -19.42 20.84 -3.77
CA GLU A 198 -20.03 21.41 -2.57
C GLU A 198 -19.16 22.47 -1.89
N GLY A 199 -17.89 22.58 -2.28
CA GLY A 199 -16.92 23.53 -1.72
C GLY A 199 -15.59 22.86 -1.34
N PRO A 200 -14.64 23.65 -0.78
CA PRO A 200 -13.38 23.12 -0.28
C PRO A 200 -13.59 22.29 0.98
N ILE A 201 -13.02 21.10 1.00
CA ILE A 201 -12.89 20.25 2.19
C ILE A 201 -11.49 20.46 2.75
N ASP A 202 -11.40 20.94 3.98
CA ASP A 202 -10.14 21.12 4.71
C ASP A 202 -9.62 19.77 5.22
N PHE A 203 -8.34 19.51 4.99
CA PHE A 203 -7.62 18.31 5.41
C PHE A 203 -6.48 18.63 6.39
N LYS A 204 -6.63 19.70 7.16
CA LYS A 204 -5.84 19.85 8.40
C LYS A 204 -6.03 18.63 9.29
N GLY A 205 -4.95 17.91 9.59
CA GLY A 205 -5.02 16.70 10.41
C GLY A 205 -3.82 15.78 10.28
N ARG A 206 -4.07 14.46 10.36
CA ARG A 206 -3.04 13.42 10.22
C ARG A 206 -2.97 12.92 8.78
N ALA A 207 -1.79 12.46 8.39
CA ALA A 207 -1.60 11.77 7.12
C ALA A 207 -0.58 10.63 7.22
N LEU A 208 -0.67 9.75 6.24
CA LEU A 208 0.24 8.66 5.98
C LEU A 208 0.72 8.79 4.53
N PHE A 209 1.99 8.50 4.29
CA PHE A 209 2.53 8.32 2.95
C PHE A 209 3.15 6.94 2.75
N ILE A 210 2.88 6.34 1.60
CA ILE A 210 3.43 5.05 1.16
C ILE A 210 4.02 5.22 -0.23
N HIS A 211 5.29 4.86 -0.39
CA HIS A 211 5.91 4.66 -1.70
C HIS A 211 6.06 3.16 -1.93
N ALA A 212 5.31 2.63 -2.90
CA ALA A 212 5.31 1.21 -3.20
C ALA A 212 5.84 0.95 -4.61
N LEU A 213 6.53 -0.19 -4.77
CA LEU A 213 6.97 -0.70 -6.05
C LEU A 213 6.59 -2.17 -6.15
N GLN A 214 5.78 -2.50 -7.15
CA GLN A 214 5.52 -3.85 -7.63
C GLN A 214 6.24 -4.00 -8.98
N GLY A 215 7.47 -4.48 -8.98
CA GLY A 215 8.31 -4.64 -10.17
C GLY A 215 8.01 -5.91 -10.98
N MET A 216 6.73 -6.27 -11.10
CA MET A 216 6.22 -7.39 -11.91
C MET A 216 4.69 -7.26 -12.06
N LYS A 217 4.04 -8.20 -12.75
CA LYS A 217 2.57 -8.21 -12.84
C LYS A 217 1.95 -8.36 -11.44
N PRO A 218 0.99 -7.49 -11.04
CA PRO A 218 0.44 -7.51 -9.68
C PRO A 218 -0.14 -8.87 -9.26
N HIS A 219 -0.90 -9.54 -10.14
CA HIS A 219 -1.50 -10.85 -9.88
C HIS A 219 -0.50 -12.00 -9.81
N HIS A 220 0.74 -11.81 -10.29
CA HIS A 220 1.82 -12.77 -10.08
C HIS A 220 2.56 -12.50 -8.76
N ALA A 221 2.57 -11.25 -8.28
CA ALA A 221 3.27 -10.88 -7.06
C ALA A 221 2.50 -11.28 -5.79
N ALA A 222 1.17 -11.16 -5.82
CA ALA A 222 0.32 -11.40 -4.66
C ALA A 222 -1.07 -11.91 -5.06
N ALA A 223 -1.57 -12.85 -4.27
CA ALA A 223 -2.93 -13.37 -4.32
C ALA A 223 -3.85 -12.59 -3.37
N THR A 224 -3.35 -12.19 -2.20
CA THR A 224 -4.11 -11.39 -1.22
C THR A 224 -3.23 -10.34 -0.56
N TRP A 225 -3.87 -9.28 -0.06
CA TRP A 225 -3.23 -8.24 0.76
C TRP A 225 -4.07 -7.91 1.99
N ASN A 226 -3.38 -7.51 3.05
CA ASN A 226 -3.94 -6.85 4.21
C ASN A 226 -3.16 -5.57 4.48
N PHE A 227 -3.88 -4.48 4.63
CA PHE A 227 -3.32 -3.18 4.97
C PHE A 227 -4.05 -2.63 6.20
N VAL A 228 -3.30 -2.09 7.14
CA VAL A 228 -3.87 -1.33 8.26
C VAL A 228 -3.02 -0.11 8.56
N ASP A 229 -3.69 1.02 8.71
CA ASP A 229 -3.18 2.27 9.27
C ASP A 229 -4.02 2.63 10.50
N PHE A 230 -3.36 2.79 11.64
CA PHE A 230 -3.95 3.31 12.87
C PHE A 230 -3.33 4.67 13.16
N GLN A 231 -4.18 5.68 13.38
CA GLN A 231 -3.79 7.05 13.72
C GLN A 231 -4.43 7.44 15.05
N GLY A 232 -3.64 7.37 16.12
CA GLY A 232 -4.01 7.80 17.47
C GLY A 232 -3.40 9.17 17.85
N PRO A 233 -3.81 9.73 19.00
CA PRO A 233 -3.27 10.99 19.50
C PRO A 233 -1.75 10.97 19.71
N THR A 234 -1.18 9.84 20.13
CA THR A 234 0.26 9.71 20.40
C THR A 234 0.95 8.82 19.36
N TYR A 235 0.33 7.68 19.06
CA TYR A 235 0.94 6.62 18.25
C TYR A 235 0.28 6.50 16.88
N SER A 236 1.08 6.11 15.89
CA SER A 236 0.56 5.54 14.64
C SER A 236 1.12 4.14 14.47
N ALA A 237 0.32 3.22 13.93
CA ALA A 237 0.73 1.86 13.63
C ALA A 237 0.35 1.50 12.20
N ILE A 238 1.31 1.01 11.43
CA ILE A 238 1.16 0.68 10.02
C ILE A 238 1.53 -0.78 9.78
N MET A 239 0.81 -1.45 8.89
CA MET A 239 1.16 -2.78 8.41
C MET A 239 0.71 -2.98 6.96
N MET A 240 1.58 -3.58 6.17
CA MET A 240 1.28 -4.12 4.84
C MET A 240 1.70 -5.59 4.82
N ALA A 241 0.76 -6.48 4.59
CA ALA A 241 1.00 -7.91 4.45
C ALA A 241 0.46 -8.39 3.11
N PHE A 242 1.25 -9.18 2.37
CA PHE A 242 0.77 -9.85 1.18
C PHE A 242 1.08 -11.34 1.23
N THR A 243 0.21 -12.12 0.62
CA THR A 243 0.43 -13.55 0.40
C THR A 243 0.57 -13.78 -1.09
N THR A 244 1.66 -14.45 -1.49
CA THR A 244 1.89 -14.76 -2.90
C THR A 244 0.88 -15.77 -3.43
N PRO A 245 0.69 -15.87 -4.76
CA PRO A 245 0.02 -17.02 -5.36
C PRO A 245 0.74 -18.35 -5.05
N PRO A 246 0.08 -19.50 -5.33
CA PRO A 246 0.68 -20.82 -5.20
C PRO A 246 2.03 -20.99 -5.92
N SER A 247 2.25 -20.22 -6.99
CA SER A 247 3.51 -20.20 -7.75
C SER A 247 4.75 -19.95 -6.90
N TYR A 248 4.61 -19.22 -5.79
CA TYR A 248 5.69 -18.92 -4.84
C TYR A 248 5.43 -19.53 -3.45
N GLY A 249 4.68 -20.64 -3.40
CA GLY A 249 4.43 -21.41 -2.19
C GLY A 249 3.49 -20.74 -1.18
N THR A 250 2.62 -19.84 -1.63
CA THR A 250 1.66 -19.12 -0.77
C THR A 250 2.38 -18.45 0.42
N THR A 251 3.51 -17.84 0.13
CA THR A 251 4.38 -17.20 1.11
C THR A 251 3.78 -15.86 1.54
N THR A 252 3.58 -15.68 2.84
CA THR A 252 3.19 -14.38 3.41
C THR A 252 4.43 -13.55 3.74
N VAL A 253 4.43 -12.30 3.30
CA VAL A 253 5.42 -11.29 3.68
C VAL A 253 4.68 -10.14 4.34
N THR A 254 5.10 -9.81 5.56
CA THR A 254 4.57 -8.68 6.32
C THR A 254 5.66 -7.67 6.57
N VAL A 255 5.32 -6.39 6.42
CA VAL A 255 6.14 -5.26 6.87
C VAL A 255 5.26 -4.31 7.68
N GLY A 256 5.78 -3.72 8.75
CA GLY A 256 5.00 -2.81 9.56
C GLY A 256 5.82 -2.19 10.69
N GLY A 257 5.23 -1.24 11.38
CA GLY A 257 5.89 -0.51 12.45
C GLY A 257 4.93 0.33 13.29
N ILE A 258 5.42 0.76 14.44
CA ILE A 258 4.75 1.66 15.37
C ILE A 258 5.66 2.87 15.58
N VAL A 259 5.07 4.05 15.52
CA VAL A 259 5.77 5.32 15.64
C VAL A 259 5.03 6.26 16.58
N LYS A 260 5.74 7.28 17.05
CA LYS A 260 5.17 8.51 17.57
C LYS A 260 5.97 9.69 17.01
N ASP A 261 5.60 10.91 17.39
CA ASP A 261 6.31 12.11 16.94
C ASP A 261 7.81 12.02 17.29
N GLY A 262 8.66 12.19 16.28
CA GLY A 262 10.12 12.15 16.36
C GLY A 262 10.76 10.76 16.53
N GLU A 263 9.99 9.68 16.70
CA GLU A 263 10.53 8.37 17.07
C GLU A 263 9.83 7.20 16.37
N ILE A 264 10.64 6.28 15.82
CA ILE A 264 10.18 4.93 15.44
C ILE A 264 10.32 4.04 16.68
N ILE A 265 9.19 3.58 17.23
CA ILE A 265 9.15 2.68 18.40
C ILE A 265 9.62 1.29 17.99
N MET A 266 9.08 0.77 16.88
CA MET A 266 9.53 -0.48 16.27
C MET A 266 9.17 -0.49 14.79
N ALA A 267 9.93 -1.23 13.99
CA ALA A 267 9.55 -1.60 12.64
C ALA A 267 10.24 -2.91 12.25
N GLY A 268 9.62 -3.66 11.33
CA GLY A 268 10.17 -4.93 10.85
C GLY A 268 9.12 -5.83 10.22
N CYS A 269 9.41 -7.14 10.22
CA CYS A 269 8.63 -8.14 9.49
C CYS A 269 7.91 -9.17 10.36
N SER A 270 8.05 -9.10 11.69
CA SER A 270 7.46 -10.09 12.62
C SER A 270 6.00 -9.80 12.99
N ASN A 271 5.27 -9.09 12.13
CA ASN A 271 3.90 -8.67 12.36
C ASN A 271 2.90 -9.62 11.68
N THR A 272 1.67 -9.68 12.16
CA THR A 272 0.62 -10.55 11.63
C THR A 272 -0.69 -9.81 11.42
N ALA A 273 -1.39 -10.18 10.33
CA ALA A 273 -2.73 -9.74 10.01
C ALA A 273 -3.62 -10.97 9.84
N THR A 274 -4.70 -11.04 10.60
CA THR A 274 -5.63 -12.18 10.61
C THR A 274 -7.07 -11.71 10.46
N HIS A 275 -7.83 -12.31 9.57
CA HIS A 275 -9.29 -12.21 9.55
C HIS A 275 -9.85 -13.22 10.56
N THR A 276 -10.37 -12.75 11.69
CA THR A 276 -10.88 -13.63 12.76
C THR A 276 -12.32 -14.08 12.51
N ALA A 277 -13.05 -13.33 11.68
CA ALA A 277 -14.33 -13.72 11.12
C ALA A 277 -14.50 -13.14 9.72
N VAL A 278 -15.21 -13.89 8.86
CA VAL A 278 -15.49 -13.52 7.46
C VAL A 278 -16.95 -13.84 7.12
N LYS A 279 -17.48 -13.17 6.10
CA LYS A 279 -18.74 -13.51 5.43
C LYS A 279 -18.51 -13.63 3.92
N GLY A 280 -19.30 -14.44 3.23
CA GLY A 280 -19.25 -14.48 1.77
C GLY A 280 -19.85 -13.21 1.17
N ASP A 281 -19.16 -12.61 0.20
CA ASP A 281 -19.70 -11.50 -0.58
C ASP A 281 -20.60 -12.05 -1.70
N THR A 282 -21.86 -11.66 -1.71
CA THR A 282 -22.88 -12.15 -2.67
C THR A 282 -22.63 -11.73 -4.13
N MET A 283 -21.75 -10.75 -4.37
CA MET A 283 -21.45 -10.26 -5.71
C MET A 283 -20.22 -10.93 -6.32
N ASN A 284 -19.28 -11.38 -5.48
CA ASN A 284 -18.01 -11.88 -5.97
C ASN A 284 -17.45 -13.14 -5.32
N ASP A 285 -18.12 -13.67 -4.29
CA ASP A 285 -17.79 -14.90 -3.55
C ASP A 285 -16.52 -14.82 -2.68
N TRP A 286 -15.89 -13.66 -2.55
CA TRP A 286 -14.73 -13.50 -1.67
C TRP A 286 -15.13 -13.56 -0.19
N PRO A 287 -14.23 -14.04 0.69
CA PRO A 287 -14.44 -14.05 2.13
C PRO A 287 -14.20 -12.66 2.71
N GLU A 288 -15.17 -11.77 2.55
CA GLU A 288 -15.16 -10.42 3.11
C GLU A 288 -14.94 -10.47 4.63
N PRO A 289 -13.92 -9.79 5.17
CA PRO A 289 -13.68 -9.80 6.61
C PRO A 289 -14.75 -9.01 7.37
N THR A 290 -15.15 -9.54 8.53
CA THR A 290 -16.07 -8.88 9.47
C THR A 290 -15.39 -8.58 10.80
N GLU A 291 -14.35 -9.33 11.15
CA GLU A 291 -13.49 -9.10 12.31
C GLU A 291 -12.03 -9.36 11.97
N VAL A 292 -11.14 -8.62 12.62
CA VAL A 292 -9.70 -8.66 12.37
C VAL A 292 -8.90 -8.67 13.66
N LYS A 293 -7.66 -9.16 13.54
CA LYS A 293 -6.59 -8.98 14.51
C LYS A 293 -5.31 -8.59 13.77
N PHE A 294 -4.81 -7.41 14.07
CA PHE A 294 -3.48 -6.94 13.67
C PHE A 294 -2.57 -6.97 14.88
N ALA A 295 -1.43 -7.66 14.78
CA ALA A 295 -0.45 -7.76 15.86
C ALA A 295 0.94 -7.34 15.37
N TRP A 296 1.57 -6.46 16.12
CA TRP A 296 2.95 -6.01 15.89
C TRP A 296 3.87 -6.62 16.94
N SER A 297 5.04 -7.05 16.52
CA SER A 297 6.07 -7.61 17.40
C SER A 297 7.45 -7.23 16.91
N GLY A 298 8.31 -6.79 17.83
CA GLY A 298 9.68 -6.42 17.53
C GLY A 298 10.36 -5.83 18.74
N ASN A 299 11.41 -5.05 18.52
CA ASN A 299 12.15 -4.39 19.59
C ASN A 299 12.29 -2.90 19.31
N THR A 300 12.43 -2.12 20.37
CA THR A 300 12.89 -0.74 20.29
C THR A 300 14.36 -0.66 19.84
N LYS A 301 14.82 0.55 19.50
CA LYS A 301 16.22 0.79 19.09
C LYS A 301 17.23 0.41 20.19
N ASP A 302 16.82 0.51 21.46
CA ASP A 302 17.60 0.09 22.64
C ASP A 302 17.38 -1.38 23.05
N GLY A 303 16.61 -2.15 22.27
CA GLY A 303 16.48 -3.60 22.44
C GLY A 303 15.37 -4.06 23.40
N ARG A 304 14.49 -3.17 23.85
CA ARG A 304 13.33 -3.55 24.68
C ARG A 304 12.26 -4.21 23.81
N PRO A 305 11.63 -5.31 24.25
CA PRO A 305 10.58 -5.97 23.47
C PRO A 305 9.36 -5.06 23.34
N VAL A 306 8.75 -5.04 22.16
CA VAL A 306 7.53 -4.31 21.84
C VAL A 306 6.50 -5.30 21.30
N THR A 307 5.31 -5.27 21.87
CA THR A 307 4.15 -5.97 21.33
C THR A 307 2.97 -5.02 21.27
N ALA A 308 2.20 -5.07 20.20
CA ALA A 308 0.93 -4.36 20.14
C ALA A 308 -0.15 -5.14 19.42
N VAL A 309 -1.42 -4.86 19.73
CA VAL A 309 -2.58 -5.47 19.10
C VAL A 309 -3.67 -4.42 18.86
N ALA A 310 -4.24 -4.44 17.67
CA ALA A 310 -5.53 -3.83 17.36
C ALA A 310 -6.45 -4.94 16.83
N GLU A 311 -7.55 -5.21 17.53
CA GLU A 311 -8.44 -6.32 17.22
C GLU A 311 -9.90 -5.96 17.50
N GLY A 312 -10.81 -6.52 16.70
CA GLY A 312 -12.24 -6.35 16.87
C GLY A 312 -13.03 -6.36 15.56
N SER A 313 -14.30 -5.96 15.66
CA SER A 313 -15.20 -5.86 14.51
C SER A 313 -14.81 -4.71 13.59
N LEU A 314 -14.86 -4.97 12.28
CA LEU A 314 -14.69 -3.95 11.25
C LEU A 314 -15.94 -3.09 11.04
N GLY A 315 -17.08 -3.50 11.61
CA GLY A 315 -18.37 -2.85 11.37
C GLY A 315 -18.83 -2.96 9.92
N GLU A 316 -19.61 -1.96 9.49
CA GLU A 316 -20.03 -1.86 8.09
C GLU A 316 -18.87 -1.42 7.20
N ARG A 317 -18.73 -2.10 6.07
CA ARG A 317 -17.73 -1.77 5.05
C ARG A 317 -17.96 -0.37 4.51
N SER A 318 -16.88 0.38 4.38
CA SER A 318 -16.90 1.73 3.80
C SER A 318 -17.00 1.67 2.28
N ASP A 319 -16.18 0.85 1.62
CA ASP A 319 -16.28 0.64 0.19
C ASP A 319 -15.84 -0.77 -0.24
N ARG A 320 -16.30 -1.19 -1.42
CA ARG A 320 -15.81 -2.36 -2.15
C ARG A 320 -15.44 -1.96 -3.57
N VAL A 321 -14.14 -1.92 -3.84
CA VAL A 321 -13.59 -1.54 -5.14
C VAL A 321 -13.47 -2.78 -6.02
N ASP A 322 -14.12 -2.75 -7.19
CA ASP A 322 -13.86 -3.70 -8.28
C ASP A 322 -12.68 -3.19 -9.10
N VAL A 323 -11.48 -3.75 -8.87
CA VAL A 323 -10.26 -3.25 -9.53
C VAL A 323 -10.36 -3.41 -11.05
N MET A 324 -11.05 -4.46 -11.53
CA MET A 324 -11.24 -4.66 -12.97
C MET A 324 -12.18 -3.64 -13.58
N ALA A 325 -13.06 -3.00 -12.81
CA ALA A 325 -13.85 -1.87 -13.28
C ALA A 325 -12.95 -0.66 -13.56
N GLU A 326 -11.98 -0.39 -12.67
CA GLU A 326 -11.11 0.79 -12.67
C GLU A 326 -9.93 0.73 -13.66
N VAL A 327 -9.50 -0.47 -14.05
CA VAL A 327 -8.37 -0.65 -14.97
C VAL A 327 -8.68 -0.08 -16.37
N PRO A 328 -7.77 0.65 -17.04
CA PRO A 328 -8.00 1.14 -18.40
C PRO A 328 -8.31 0.03 -19.40
N GLY A 329 -9.22 0.29 -20.34
CA GLY A 329 -9.72 -0.73 -21.27
C GLY A 329 -8.64 -1.44 -22.11
N PHE A 330 -7.54 -0.76 -22.46
CA PHE A 330 -6.44 -1.42 -23.19
C PHE A 330 -5.66 -2.41 -22.31
N VAL A 331 -5.51 -2.11 -21.01
CA VAL A 331 -4.88 -3.04 -20.05
C VAL A 331 -5.78 -4.26 -19.88
N LYS A 332 -7.11 -4.07 -19.77
CA LYS A 332 -8.09 -5.19 -19.71
C LYS A 332 -7.89 -6.18 -20.87
N LYS A 333 -7.58 -5.70 -22.08
CA LYS A 333 -7.31 -6.56 -23.25
C LYS A 333 -6.03 -7.38 -23.12
N ILE A 334 -5.00 -6.84 -22.46
CA ILE A 334 -3.72 -7.53 -22.21
C ILE A 334 -3.89 -8.56 -21.08
N VAL A 335 -4.69 -8.24 -20.06
CA VAL A 335 -4.96 -9.12 -18.91
C VAL A 335 -6.17 -10.03 -19.09
N ALA A 336 -6.90 -9.96 -20.20
CA ALA A 336 -8.05 -10.83 -20.49
C ALA A 336 -7.67 -12.34 -20.51
N GLY A 337 -6.37 -12.65 -20.59
CA GLY A 337 -5.82 -13.99 -20.44
C GLY A 337 -5.50 -14.43 -19.00
N ALA A 338 -5.55 -13.52 -18.00
CA ALA A 338 -5.28 -13.81 -16.59
C ALA A 338 -6.41 -14.66 -15.98
N ALA A 339 -6.39 -15.94 -16.31
CA ALA A 339 -7.39 -16.91 -15.87
C ALA A 339 -7.47 -16.94 -14.34
N GLY A 340 -8.68 -16.79 -13.80
CA GLY A 340 -8.97 -16.98 -12.38
C GLY A 340 -8.72 -15.77 -11.47
N THR A 341 -8.31 -14.60 -11.99
CA THR A 341 -8.19 -13.40 -11.15
C THR A 341 -9.51 -12.63 -11.09
N LYS A 342 -9.91 -12.23 -9.88
CA LYS A 342 -11.12 -11.44 -9.61
C LYS A 342 -10.80 -10.37 -8.56
N PRO A 343 -10.01 -9.33 -8.90
CA PRO A 343 -9.46 -8.43 -7.90
C PRO A 343 -10.49 -7.50 -7.27
N TYR A 344 -10.68 -7.62 -5.96
CA TYR A 344 -11.53 -6.75 -5.14
C TYR A 344 -10.78 -6.25 -3.91
N ILE A 345 -11.06 -5.00 -3.52
CA ILE A 345 -10.54 -4.38 -2.30
C ILE A 345 -11.73 -4.02 -1.41
N TYR A 346 -11.71 -4.50 -0.18
CA TYR A 346 -12.67 -4.18 0.87
C TYR A 346 -12.05 -3.15 1.80
N GLN A 347 -12.70 -2.00 2.01
CA GLN A 347 -12.16 -0.89 2.79
C GLN A 347 -13.04 -0.57 3.99
N TYR A 348 -12.42 -0.27 5.14
CA TYR A 348 -13.11 -0.02 6.41
C TYR A 348 -12.47 1.12 7.19
N HIS A 349 -13.30 1.81 8.00
CA HIS A 349 -12.87 2.84 8.96
C HIS A 349 -13.33 2.55 10.41
N PRO A 350 -12.97 1.40 11.01
CA PRO A 350 -13.45 1.07 12.34
C PRO A 350 -12.77 1.95 13.41
N LYS A 351 -13.42 2.08 14.57
CA LYS A 351 -12.82 2.63 15.78
C LYS A 351 -12.41 1.46 16.67
N LEU A 352 -11.12 1.12 16.66
CA LEU A 352 -10.55 0.10 17.54
C LEU A 352 -9.37 0.72 18.31
N ALA A 353 -9.12 0.22 19.51
CA ALA A 353 -7.99 0.63 20.32
C ALA A 353 -6.70 -0.10 19.93
N LEU A 354 -5.58 0.61 19.96
CA LEU A 354 -4.24 0.03 19.96
C LEU A 354 -3.82 -0.27 21.41
N LYS A 355 -3.59 -1.55 21.72
CA LYS A 355 -2.99 -1.99 22.98
C LYS A 355 -1.50 -2.21 22.75
N LEU A 356 -0.65 -1.43 23.41
CA LEU A 356 0.80 -1.39 23.21
C LEU A 356 1.55 -1.66 24.52
N LYS A 357 2.51 -2.58 24.49
CA LYS A 357 3.40 -2.92 25.60
C LYS A 357 4.85 -2.75 25.16
N ILE A 358 5.63 -2.01 25.94
CA ILE A 358 7.07 -1.77 25.72
C ILE A 358 7.84 -2.21 26.95
N GLY A 359 8.64 -3.28 26.85
CA GLY A 359 9.38 -3.85 27.97
C GLY A 359 8.47 -4.21 29.14
N GLU A 360 8.83 -3.75 30.34
CA GLU A 360 8.06 -3.96 31.57
C GLU A 360 7.07 -2.82 31.88
N GLU A 361 7.04 -1.76 31.07
CA GLU A 361 6.16 -0.59 31.28
C GLU A 361 4.68 -0.96 31.26
N ALA A 362 3.81 -0.16 31.90
CA ALA A 362 2.36 -0.41 31.87
C ALA A 362 1.82 -0.50 30.43
N GLU A 363 0.82 -1.34 30.20
CA GLU A 363 0.17 -1.42 28.89
C GLU A 363 -0.53 -0.09 28.57
N ILE A 364 -0.23 0.44 27.39
CA ILE A 364 -0.84 1.64 26.85
C ILE A 364 -2.04 1.20 26.02
N VAL A 365 -3.20 1.80 26.26
CA VAL A 365 -4.40 1.61 25.44
C VAL A 365 -4.78 2.95 24.86
N GLU A 366 -4.74 3.06 23.53
CA GLU A 366 -5.00 4.30 22.81
C GLU A 366 -6.11 4.10 21.78
N GLU A 367 -7.15 4.93 21.87
CA GLU A 367 -8.20 5.02 20.85
C GLU A 367 -7.71 5.87 19.67
N GLY A 368 -8.06 5.46 18.46
CA GLY A 368 -7.65 6.17 17.25
C GLY A 368 -8.54 5.86 16.05
N THR A 369 -8.27 6.55 14.95
CA THR A 369 -8.91 6.26 13.67
C THR A 369 -8.13 5.17 12.98
N MET A 370 -8.81 4.09 12.59
CA MET A 370 -8.21 3.08 11.74
C MET A 370 -8.72 3.22 10.30
N PHE A 371 -7.83 2.97 9.35
CA PHE A 371 -8.20 2.63 8.00
C PHE A 371 -7.58 1.28 7.65
N THR A 372 -8.36 0.38 7.09
CA THR A 372 -7.86 -0.95 6.74
C THR A 372 -8.47 -1.44 5.44
N GLU A 373 -7.65 -2.18 4.68
CA GLU A 373 -8.03 -2.79 3.42
C GLU A 373 -7.72 -4.28 3.44
N ALA A 374 -8.64 -5.08 2.91
CA ALA A 374 -8.40 -6.47 2.55
C ALA A 374 -8.56 -6.61 1.03
N THR A 375 -7.49 -7.06 0.36
CA THR A 375 -7.50 -7.26 -1.08
C THR A 375 -7.46 -8.75 -1.39
N PHE A 376 -8.29 -9.17 -2.33
CA PHE A 376 -8.28 -10.51 -2.90
C PHE A 376 -8.11 -10.39 -4.40
N ILE A 377 -7.15 -11.10 -4.98
CA ILE A 377 -6.81 -11.07 -6.41
C ILE A 377 -7.08 -12.44 -7.03
N SER A 378 -6.56 -13.49 -6.41
CA SER A 378 -6.71 -14.89 -6.79
C SER A 378 -6.80 -15.75 -5.54
N ASP A 379 -7.35 -16.95 -5.65
CA ASP A 379 -7.46 -17.87 -4.51
C ASP A 379 -6.06 -18.41 -4.13
N PRO A 380 -5.55 -18.13 -2.91
CA PRO A 380 -4.27 -18.68 -2.46
C PRO A 380 -4.32 -20.20 -2.21
N ASN A 381 -5.53 -20.77 -2.12
CA ASN A 381 -5.79 -22.19 -1.89
C ASN A 381 -6.20 -22.94 -3.16
N SER A 382 -6.21 -22.30 -4.34
CA SER A 382 -6.47 -23.02 -5.58
C SER A 382 -5.33 -23.99 -5.84
N SER A 383 -5.53 -25.25 -5.46
CA SER A 383 -4.77 -26.37 -5.97
C SER A 383 -5.38 -26.74 -7.31
N GLU A 384 -4.58 -26.63 -8.38
CA GLU A 384 -4.88 -26.97 -9.79
C GLU A 384 -5.15 -25.78 -10.71
#